data_AF-A0A4R7DKC4-F1
#
_entry.id   AF-A0A4R7DKC4-F1
#
_cell.length_a   1.000
_cell.length_b   1.000
_cell.length_c   1.000
_cell.angle_alpha   90.00
_cell.angle_beta   90.00
_cell.angle_gamma   90.00
#
_symmetry.space_group_name_H-M   'P 1'
#
loop_
_entity.id
_entity.type
_entity.pdbx_description
1 polymer ?
#
loop_
_entity_poly.entity_id
_entity_poly.type
_entity_poly.pdbx_seq_one_letter_code
_entity_poly.pdbx_strand_id
1 'polypeptide(L)'
;MNKIKIILLASILTLATACSNIPLSTMIKMMDLNPLETDPKQLVVAVKAPEGVDVRDGDVVIDFDFRTDDPEYSFSHNFPVIINDDYLVPDNLKEDIEDNEKITIMQLSKQDAQTMYEGQKAVKEYRSMNEAGGAGSMNVRLVSACRDDNFSWSNSELDVYLKTQDNEDFFLFLEDMDITKLDGDIQRNINAIPNCGEAG
;
A
#
# COMPACT_ATOMS: atom_id res chain seq x y z
N MET A 1 35.96 29.92 -25.18
CA MET A 1 35.83 29.19 -23.90
C MET A 1 34.50 29.41 -23.14
N ASN A 2 33.60 30.33 -23.54
CA ASN A 2 32.34 30.57 -22.80
C ASN A 2 31.15 29.70 -23.23
N LYS A 3 31.08 29.22 -24.48
CA LYS A 3 29.90 28.46 -24.96
C LYS A 3 29.82 27.04 -24.41
N ILE A 4 30.96 26.37 -24.24
CA ILE A 4 31.03 25.00 -23.69
C ILE A 4 30.65 24.98 -22.20
N LYS A 5 31.06 25.99 -21.43
CA LYS A 5 30.70 26.11 -20.00
C LYS A 5 29.21 26.39 -19.81
N ILE A 6 28.57 27.14 -20.70
CA ILE A 6 27.12 27.42 -20.66
C ILE A 6 26.31 26.14 -20.99
N ILE A 7 26.76 25.34 -21.97
CA ILE A 7 26.09 24.07 -22.32
C ILE A 7 26.20 23.04 -21.19
N LEU A 8 27.35 22.99 -20.51
CA LEU A 8 27.56 22.12 -19.35
C LEU A 8 26.73 22.56 -18.13
N LEU A 9 26.57 23.87 -17.91
CA LEU A 9 25.70 24.38 -16.83
C LEU A 9 24.21 24.10 -17.11
N ALA A 10 23.78 24.21 -18.37
CA ALA A 10 22.39 23.95 -18.77
C ALA A 10 22.00 22.46 -18.66
N SER A 11 22.96 21.53 -18.88
CA SER A 11 22.70 20.09 -18.79
C SER A 11 22.61 19.57 -17.35
N ILE A 12 23.11 20.32 -16.37
CA ILE A 12 23.04 19.96 -14.95
C ILE A 12 21.68 20.32 -14.33
N LEU A 13 20.99 21.35 -14.84
CA LEU A 13 19.66 21.75 -14.34
C LEU A 13 18.53 20.80 -14.76
N THR A 14 18.69 20.03 -15.85
CA THR A 14 17.65 19.10 -16.34
C THR A 14 17.64 17.74 -15.63
N LEU A 15 18.64 17.46 -14.79
CA LEU A 15 18.75 16.18 -14.06
C LEU A 15 18.05 16.20 -12.69
N ALA A 16 17.41 17.32 -12.32
CA ALA A 16 16.78 17.51 -11.01
C ALA A 16 15.25 17.29 -11.00
N THR A 17 14.64 16.87 -12.12
CA THR A 17 13.18 16.68 -12.22
C THR A 17 12.72 15.23 -12.14
N ALA A 18 13.60 14.29 -11.77
CA ALA A 18 13.24 12.90 -11.50
C ALA A 18 12.97 12.63 -10.01
N CYS A 19 12.54 13.66 -9.26
CA CYS A 19 11.99 13.45 -7.93
C CYS A 19 10.54 12.97 -8.11
N SER A 20 10.26 11.75 -7.66
CA SER A 20 8.92 11.14 -7.62
C SER A 20 7.86 12.18 -7.28
N ASN A 21 6.90 12.37 -8.19
CA ASN A 21 5.93 13.47 -8.11
C ASN A 21 4.74 13.05 -7.24
N ILE A 22 5.01 12.64 -5.99
CA ILE A 22 3.94 12.34 -5.03
C ILE A 22 3.18 13.64 -4.77
N PRO A 23 1.84 13.67 -4.97
CA PRO A 23 1.05 14.86 -4.71
C PRO A 23 1.27 15.39 -3.29
N LEU A 24 1.40 16.71 -3.13
CA LEU A 24 1.57 17.32 -1.80
C LEU A 24 0.42 16.94 -0.83
N SER A 25 -0.79 16.77 -1.37
CA SER A 25 -1.96 16.29 -0.63
C SER A 25 -1.75 14.89 -0.03
N THR A 26 -1.10 13.99 -0.76
CA THR A 26 -0.72 12.65 -0.28
C THR A 26 0.26 12.73 0.89
N MET A 27 1.29 13.58 0.78
CA MET A 27 2.26 13.75 1.87
C MET A 27 1.59 14.24 3.16
N ILE A 28 0.68 15.21 3.05
CA ILE A 28 -0.08 15.71 4.19
C ILE A 28 -0.95 14.60 4.81
N LYS A 29 -1.69 13.85 3.98
CA LYS A 29 -2.51 12.73 4.46
C LYS A 29 -1.68 11.68 5.19
N MET A 30 -0.49 11.34 4.69
CA MET A 30 0.40 10.39 5.36
C MET A 30 0.96 10.93 6.68
N MET A 31 1.25 12.23 6.77
CA MET A 31 1.72 12.87 8.01
C MET A 31 0.63 12.93 9.08
N ASP A 32 -0.62 13.16 8.68
CA ASP A 32 -1.77 13.27 9.58
C ASP A 32 -2.40 11.90 9.91
N LEU A 33 -2.00 10.84 9.19
CA LEU A 33 -2.47 9.49 9.42
C LEU A 33 -2.06 9.03 10.83
N ASN A 34 -3.07 8.84 11.68
CA ASN A 34 -2.91 8.28 13.02
C ASN A 34 -3.58 6.91 13.10
N PRO A 35 -2.81 5.81 13.02
CA PRO A 35 -3.34 4.45 13.04
C PRO A 35 -4.17 4.10 14.28
N LEU A 36 -4.04 4.85 15.36
CA LEU A 36 -4.81 4.60 16.59
C LEU A 36 -6.20 5.25 16.56
N GLU A 37 -6.40 6.28 15.73
CA GLU A 37 -7.69 6.98 15.63
C GLU A 37 -8.51 6.59 14.40
N THR A 38 -7.89 5.91 13.42
CA THR A 38 -8.58 5.36 12.26
C THR A 38 -9.48 4.19 12.65
N ASP A 39 -10.75 4.19 12.22
CA ASP A 39 -11.64 3.02 12.36
C ASP A 39 -11.19 1.93 11.37
N PRO A 40 -10.74 0.74 11.82
CA PRO A 40 -10.31 -0.32 10.91
C PRO A 40 -11.39 -0.78 9.94
N LYS A 41 -12.68 -0.56 10.25
CA LYS A 41 -13.79 -0.91 9.36
C LYS A 41 -13.94 0.04 8.17
N GLN A 42 -13.35 1.24 8.26
CA GLN A 42 -13.36 2.24 7.21
C GLN A 42 -12.07 2.23 6.37
N LEU A 43 -11.10 1.37 6.73
CA LEU A 43 -9.90 1.16 5.94
C LEU A 43 -10.26 0.44 4.63
N VAL A 44 -10.02 1.12 3.52
CA VAL A 44 -10.21 0.57 2.18
C VAL A 44 -8.91 0.73 1.40
N VAL A 45 -8.46 -0.36 0.79
CA VAL A 45 -7.32 -0.38 -0.11
C VAL A 45 -7.84 -0.50 -1.53
N ALA A 46 -7.32 0.31 -2.44
CA ALA A 46 -7.54 0.13 -3.87
C ALA A 46 -6.19 -0.18 -4.52
N VAL A 47 -6.14 -1.22 -5.34
CA VAL A 47 -4.95 -1.56 -6.10
C VAL A 47 -5.23 -1.29 -7.56
N LYS A 48 -4.44 -0.40 -8.16
CA LYS A 48 -4.44 -0.18 -9.60
C LYS A 48 -3.41 -1.09 -10.24
N ALA A 49 -3.83 -1.90 -11.21
CA ALA A 49 -3.00 -2.92 -11.83
C ALA A 49 -3.11 -2.86 -13.35
N PRO A 50 -2.04 -3.15 -14.11
CA PRO A 50 -2.11 -3.20 -15.56
C PRO A 50 -2.85 -4.45 -16.04
N GLU A 51 -3.24 -4.44 -17.32
CA GLU A 51 -3.86 -5.56 -18.00
C GLU A 51 -3.02 -6.83 -17.83
N GLY A 52 -3.69 -7.92 -17.48
CA GLY A 52 -3.07 -9.21 -17.25
C GLY A 52 -2.38 -9.40 -15.90
N VAL A 53 -2.45 -8.42 -14.98
CA VAL A 53 -2.06 -8.58 -13.57
C VAL A 53 -3.30 -8.53 -12.69
N ASP A 54 -3.44 -9.45 -11.75
CA ASP A 54 -4.52 -9.50 -10.76
C ASP A 54 -3.98 -9.52 -9.34
N VAL A 55 -4.74 -8.92 -8.42
CA VAL A 55 -4.58 -9.12 -6.98
C VAL A 55 -5.80 -9.86 -6.43
N ARG A 56 -5.56 -10.72 -5.45
CA ARG A 56 -6.52 -11.63 -4.82
C ARG A 56 -6.61 -11.40 -3.33
N ASP A 57 -7.59 -12.05 -2.70
CA ASP A 57 -7.67 -12.12 -1.24
C ASP A 57 -6.31 -12.50 -0.63
N GLY A 58 -5.81 -11.64 0.27
CA GLY A 58 -4.54 -11.83 0.96
C GLY A 58 -3.27 -11.41 0.20
N ASP A 59 -3.38 -10.97 -1.06
CA ASP A 59 -2.24 -10.41 -1.81
C ASP A 59 -1.80 -9.04 -1.28
N VAL A 60 -2.68 -8.36 -0.54
CA VAL A 60 -2.36 -7.17 0.24
C VAL A 60 -2.54 -7.47 1.73
N VAL A 61 -1.59 -7.02 2.54
CA VAL A 61 -1.57 -7.23 4.00
C VAL A 61 -1.40 -5.90 4.72
N ILE A 62 -2.19 -5.69 5.76
CA ILE A 62 -1.99 -4.60 6.72
C ILE A 62 -1.24 -5.17 7.93
N ASP A 63 -0.02 -4.69 8.15
CA ASP A 63 0.75 -5.00 9.35
C ASP A 63 0.37 -4.01 10.44
N PHE A 64 0.13 -4.50 11.66
CA PHE A 64 -0.11 -3.68 12.83
C PHE A 64 0.67 -4.24 14.02
N ASP A 65 1.72 -3.51 14.39
CA ASP A 65 2.68 -3.95 15.41
C ASP A 65 2.72 -2.97 16.57
N PHE A 66 2.95 -3.53 17.74
CA PHE A 66 3.28 -2.77 18.93
C PHE A 66 4.34 -3.50 19.74
N ARG A 67 5.41 -2.78 20.06
CA ARG A 67 6.56 -3.28 20.82
C ARG A 67 6.78 -2.43 22.05
N THR A 68 6.95 -3.13 23.15
CA THR A 68 7.18 -2.63 24.50
C THR A 68 8.38 -3.36 25.10
N ASP A 69 8.83 -2.95 26.29
CA ASP A 69 9.86 -3.67 27.04
C ASP A 69 9.31 -4.94 27.71
N ASP A 70 7.99 -4.98 27.92
CA ASP A 70 7.28 -6.15 28.44
C ASP A 70 6.58 -6.90 27.29
N PRO A 71 7.02 -8.13 26.95
CA PRO A 71 6.47 -8.89 25.83
C PRO A 71 4.98 -9.26 26.00
N GLU A 72 4.42 -9.22 27.20
CA GLU A 72 2.98 -9.45 27.42
C GLU A 72 2.12 -8.36 26.74
N TYR A 73 2.68 -7.16 26.59
CA TYR A 73 2.01 -6.02 25.93
C TYR A 73 2.49 -5.78 24.51
N SER A 74 3.38 -6.65 23.99
CA SER A 74 3.84 -6.59 22.61
C SER A 74 3.02 -7.52 21.71
N PHE A 75 2.71 -7.07 20.50
CA PHE A 75 2.07 -7.90 19.49
C PHE A 75 2.56 -7.55 18.08
N SER A 76 2.37 -8.49 17.17
CA SER A 76 2.55 -8.32 15.74
C SER A 76 1.39 -9.01 15.04
N HIS A 77 0.57 -8.23 14.34
CA HIS A 77 -0.58 -8.71 13.61
C HIS A 77 -0.41 -8.43 12.12
N ASN A 78 -0.70 -9.45 11.31
CA ASN A 78 -0.72 -9.36 9.86
C ASN A 78 -2.15 -9.64 9.42
N PHE A 79 -2.81 -8.64 8.87
CA PHE A 79 -4.20 -8.72 8.44
C PHE A 79 -4.27 -8.75 6.91
N PRO A 80 -4.43 -9.93 6.28
CA PRO A 80 -4.71 -10.01 4.86
C PRO A 80 -6.05 -9.31 4.57
N VAL A 81 -6.07 -8.40 3.60
CA VAL A 81 -7.32 -7.80 3.14
C VAL A 81 -7.98 -8.67 2.07
N ILE A 82 -9.29 -8.61 2.00
CA ILE A 82 -10.13 -9.37 1.07
C ILE A 82 -10.79 -8.42 0.08
N ILE A 83 -11.05 -8.92 -1.13
CA ILE A 83 -11.76 -8.18 -2.18
C ILE A 83 -13.15 -7.79 -1.70
N ASN A 84 -13.56 -6.56 -2.01
CA ASN A 84 -14.90 -6.05 -1.78
C ASN A 84 -15.57 -5.67 -3.09
N ASP A 85 -16.18 -6.66 -3.75
CA ASP A 85 -16.90 -6.48 -5.01
C ASP A 85 -18.14 -5.57 -4.88
N ASP A 86 -18.67 -5.41 -3.67
CA ASP A 86 -19.81 -4.52 -3.39
C ASP A 86 -19.39 -3.04 -3.28
N TYR A 87 -18.08 -2.74 -3.21
CA TYR A 87 -17.59 -1.38 -3.10
C TYR A 87 -17.55 -0.71 -4.48
N LEU A 88 -18.33 0.35 -4.65
CA LEU A 88 -18.31 1.13 -5.87
C LEU A 88 -17.02 1.95 -5.97
N VAL A 89 -16.23 1.71 -7.01
CA VAL A 89 -15.07 2.53 -7.34
C VAL A 89 -15.54 3.98 -7.54
N PRO A 90 -15.02 4.94 -6.76
CA PRO A 90 -15.44 6.33 -6.86
C PRO A 90 -14.90 6.97 -8.14
N ASP A 91 -15.60 7.98 -8.66
CA ASP A 91 -15.29 8.53 -9.99
C ASP A 91 -13.91 9.19 -10.07
N ASN A 92 -13.45 9.82 -8.98
CA ASN A 92 -12.09 10.38 -8.92
C ASN A 92 -11.00 9.33 -9.10
N LEU A 93 -11.23 8.08 -8.69
CA LEU A 93 -10.28 7.01 -8.90
C LEU A 93 -10.40 6.40 -10.30
N LYS A 94 -11.54 6.57 -10.98
CA LYS A 94 -11.74 6.15 -12.37
C LYS A 94 -11.13 7.09 -13.40
N GLU A 95 -11.09 8.39 -13.08
CA GLU A 95 -10.50 9.40 -13.97
C GLU A 95 -9.00 9.16 -14.22
N ASP A 96 -8.33 8.45 -13.30
CA ASP A 96 -6.91 8.11 -13.35
C ASP A 96 -6.62 6.71 -13.95
N ILE A 97 -7.62 6.01 -14.49
CA ILE A 97 -7.49 4.65 -15.08
C ILE A 97 -7.31 4.74 -16.59
N GLU A 98 -6.22 4.19 -17.12
CA GLU A 98 -6.03 3.99 -18.57
C GLU A 98 -6.88 2.81 -19.10
N ASP A 99 -7.16 2.75 -20.42
CA ASP A 99 -8.03 1.72 -21.02
C ASP A 99 -7.58 0.27 -20.73
N ASN A 100 -6.31 0.07 -20.39
CA ASN A 100 -5.68 -1.21 -20.07
C ASN A 100 -5.36 -1.34 -18.57
N GLU A 101 -6.01 -0.58 -17.70
CA GLU A 101 -5.83 -0.65 -16.25
C GLU A 101 -7.08 -1.13 -15.49
N LYS A 102 -6.75 -1.89 -14.47
CA LYS A 102 -7.48 -2.46 -13.35
C LYS A 102 -7.69 -1.61 -12.12
N ILE A 103 -8.85 -1.60 -11.47
CA ILE A 103 -8.88 -1.33 -10.03
C ILE A 103 -9.58 -2.44 -9.27
N THR A 104 -8.88 -2.99 -8.28
CA THR A 104 -9.43 -3.95 -7.31
C THR A 104 -9.56 -3.27 -5.95
N ILE A 105 -10.77 -3.27 -5.39
CA ILE A 105 -11.03 -2.71 -4.06
C ILE A 105 -11.00 -3.83 -3.02
N MET A 106 -10.30 -3.59 -1.92
CA MET A 106 -10.08 -4.55 -0.85
C MET A 106 -10.28 -3.89 0.52
N GLN A 107 -10.65 -4.69 1.52
CA GLN A 107 -10.88 -4.23 2.90
C GLN A 107 -10.53 -5.33 3.90
N LEU A 108 -10.40 -4.95 5.17
CA LEU A 108 -10.30 -5.94 6.25
C LEU A 108 -11.57 -6.78 6.34
N SER A 109 -11.42 -8.06 6.65
CA SER A 109 -12.57 -8.86 7.07
C SER A 109 -13.20 -8.26 8.33
N LYS A 110 -14.49 -8.50 8.58
CA LYS A 110 -15.16 -7.99 9.79
C LYS A 110 -14.46 -8.46 11.08
N GLN A 111 -13.89 -9.66 11.05
CA GLN A 111 -13.16 -10.23 12.18
C GLN A 111 -11.81 -9.53 12.36
N ASP A 112 -11.05 -9.35 11.29
CA ASP A 112 -9.72 -8.71 11.36
C ASP A 112 -9.83 -7.22 11.73
N ALA A 113 -10.82 -6.52 11.19
CA ALA A 113 -11.12 -5.14 11.60
C ALA A 113 -11.44 -5.05 13.11
N GLN A 114 -12.15 -6.04 13.66
CA GLN A 114 -12.44 -6.10 15.09
C GLN A 114 -11.17 -6.38 15.91
N THR A 115 -10.32 -7.32 15.48
CA THR A 115 -9.04 -7.62 16.15
C THR A 115 -8.10 -6.42 16.12
N MET A 116 -7.99 -5.73 14.99
CA MET A 116 -7.19 -4.51 14.87
C MET A 116 -7.70 -3.41 15.82
N TYR A 117 -9.02 -3.25 15.91
CA TYR A 117 -9.65 -2.29 16.83
C TYR A 117 -9.36 -2.62 18.32
N GLU A 118 -9.35 -3.90 18.68
CA GLU A 118 -8.95 -4.35 20.01
C GLU A 118 -7.47 -4.08 20.29
N GLY A 119 -6.60 -4.31 19.31
CA GLY A 119 -5.19 -3.94 19.38
C GLY A 119 -4.98 -2.43 19.58
N GLN A 120 -5.70 -1.58 18.84
CA GLN A 120 -5.66 -0.13 19.02
C GLN A 120 -6.04 0.27 20.45
N LYS A 121 -7.09 -0.35 21.02
CA LYS A 121 -7.48 -0.13 22.42
C LYS A 121 -6.39 -0.54 23.40
N ALA A 122 -5.79 -1.71 23.21
CA ALA A 122 -4.70 -2.19 24.06
C ALA A 122 -3.50 -1.23 24.03
N VAL A 123 -3.13 -0.70 22.86
CA VAL A 123 -2.07 0.30 22.73
C VAL A 123 -2.42 1.59 23.47
N LYS A 124 -3.65 2.11 23.30
CA LYS A 124 -4.11 3.33 23.99
C LYS A 124 -4.09 3.15 25.51
N GLU A 125 -4.60 2.01 25.99
CA GLU A 125 -4.62 1.66 27.40
C GLU A 125 -3.21 1.56 27.98
N TYR A 126 -2.30 0.82 27.31
CA TYR A 126 -0.91 0.70 27.73
C TYR A 126 -0.22 2.08 27.82
N ARG A 127 -0.38 2.93 26.81
CA ARG A 127 0.21 4.28 26.78
C ARG A 127 -0.37 5.22 27.84
N SER A 128 -1.60 4.98 28.32
CA SER A 128 -2.19 5.76 29.40
C SER A 128 -1.57 5.48 30.77
N MET A 129 -0.98 4.28 30.95
CA MET A 129 -0.41 3.82 32.21
C MET A 129 1.13 3.86 32.23
N ASN A 130 1.79 3.97 31.06
CA ASN A 130 3.24 3.86 30.93
C ASN A 130 3.84 5.12 30.27
N GLU A 131 4.51 5.95 31.06
CA GLU A 131 5.17 7.18 30.58
C GLU A 131 6.31 6.91 29.58
N ALA A 132 7.00 5.77 29.71
CA ALA A 132 8.04 5.34 28.76
C ALA A 132 7.48 4.97 27.37
N GLY A 133 6.18 4.74 27.27
CA GLY A 133 5.49 4.45 26.02
C GLY A 133 5.87 3.11 25.41
N GLY A 134 5.68 3.00 24.10
CA GLY A 134 5.98 1.84 23.27
C GLY A 134 5.99 2.23 21.80
N ALA A 135 6.74 1.51 20.98
CA ALA A 135 6.86 1.76 19.55
C ALA A 135 5.78 0.97 18.81
N GLY A 136 5.01 1.62 17.95
CA GLY A 136 4.02 0.94 17.13
C GLY A 136 4.12 1.38 15.67
N SER A 137 3.69 0.51 14.78
CA SER A 137 3.65 0.75 13.34
C SER A 137 2.36 0.19 12.75
N MET A 138 1.87 0.87 11.73
CA MET A 138 0.88 0.33 10.80
C MET A 138 1.44 0.50 9.41
N ASN A 139 1.42 -0.56 8.61
CA ASN A 139 1.93 -0.55 7.25
C ASN A 139 0.99 -1.32 6.33
N VAL A 140 0.95 -0.96 5.05
CA VAL A 140 0.27 -1.73 4.01
C VAL A 140 1.34 -2.29 3.08
N ARG A 141 1.29 -3.59 2.81
CA ARG A 141 2.21 -4.27 1.89
C ARG A 141 1.43 -4.95 0.79
N LEU A 142 1.86 -4.76 -0.44
CA LEU A 142 1.57 -5.66 -1.54
C LEU A 142 2.56 -6.82 -1.44
N VAL A 143 2.07 -8.03 -1.17
CA VAL A 143 2.92 -9.22 -0.90
C VAL A 143 2.94 -10.21 -2.06
N SER A 144 1.94 -10.13 -2.93
CA SER A 144 1.79 -11.01 -4.08
C SER A 144 0.88 -10.34 -5.10
N ALA A 145 0.94 -10.87 -6.31
CA ALA A 145 0.02 -10.63 -7.40
C ALA A 145 0.16 -11.83 -8.34
N CYS A 146 -0.82 -12.05 -9.20
CA CYS A 146 -0.80 -13.12 -10.18
C CYS A 146 -0.99 -12.55 -11.58
N ARG A 147 -0.68 -13.35 -12.59
CA ARG A 147 -0.78 -12.96 -14.01
C ARG A 147 -1.70 -13.86 -14.80
N ASP A 148 -2.36 -13.31 -15.81
CA ASP A 148 -3.08 -14.08 -16.81
C ASP A 148 -2.33 -14.12 -18.17
N ASP A 149 -3.00 -14.57 -19.22
CA ASP A 149 -2.44 -14.74 -20.56
C ASP A 149 -2.19 -13.41 -21.31
N ASN A 150 -2.82 -12.30 -20.88
CA ASN A 150 -2.64 -10.97 -21.45
C ASN A 150 -1.48 -10.19 -20.82
N PHE A 151 -0.81 -10.77 -19.81
CA PHE A 151 0.30 -10.13 -19.10
C PHE A 151 1.47 -9.73 -20.02
N SER A 152 1.99 -8.52 -19.80
CA SER A 152 3.21 -8.03 -20.45
C SER A 152 4.29 -7.66 -19.43
N TRP A 153 5.51 -8.17 -19.62
CA TRP A 153 6.69 -7.80 -18.83
C TRP A 153 7.11 -6.33 -18.98
N SER A 154 6.60 -5.62 -19.98
CA SER A 154 6.84 -4.18 -20.12
C SER A 154 5.98 -3.32 -19.20
N ASN A 155 4.97 -3.90 -18.56
CA ASN A 155 4.02 -3.20 -17.69
C ASN A 155 3.69 -4.09 -16.48
N SER A 156 4.50 -3.97 -15.42
CA SER A 156 4.49 -4.87 -14.27
C SER A 156 4.47 -4.12 -12.93
N GLU A 157 4.10 -2.84 -12.97
CA GLU A 157 4.05 -1.94 -11.81
C GLU A 157 2.60 -1.81 -11.32
N LEU A 158 2.41 -1.66 -10.01
CA LEU A 158 1.09 -1.42 -9.40
C LEU A 158 1.15 -0.22 -8.49
N ASP A 159 0.02 0.47 -8.41
CA ASP A 159 -0.20 1.53 -7.45
C ASP A 159 -1.16 1.04 -6.36
N VAL A 160 -0.86 1.35 -5.11
CA VAL A 160 -1.72 1.06 -3.96
C VAL A 160 -2.23 2.37 -3.41
N TYR A 161 -3.53 2.54 -3.38
CA TYR A 161 -4.21 3.68 -2.79
C TYR A 161 -4.88 3.27 -1.48
N LEU A 162 -4.91 4.18 -0.52
CA LEU A 162 -5.53 3.97 0.78
C LEU A 162 -6.63 5.00 1.00
N LYS A 163 -7.70 4.57 1.65
CA LYS A 163 -8.74 5.42 2.21
C LYS A 163 -8.94 5.03 3.68
N THR A 164 -8.93 6.03 4.54
CA THR A 164 -8.96 5.85 6.00
C THR A 164 -10.29 6.20 6.65
N GLN A 165 -11.14 6.97 5.97
CA GLN A 165 -12.44 7.42 6.46
C GLN A 165 -13.44 7.48 5.31
N ASP A 166 -14.71 7.21 5.57
CA ASP A 166 -15.75 7.15 4.52
C ASP A 166 -15.93 8.46 3.73
N ASN A 167 -15.73 9.60 4.39
CA ASN A 167 -15.88 10.95 3.84
C ASN A 167 -14.60 11.50 3.19
N GLU A 168 -13.53 10.72 3.10
CA GLU A 168 -12.27 11.10 2.48
C GLU A 168 -12.08 10.43 1.12
N ASP A 169 -11.34 11.09 0.25
CA ASP A 169 -10.86 10.50 -0.99
C ASP A 169 -9.72 9.53 -0.73
N PHE A 170 -9.57 8.54 -1.63
CA PHE A 170 -8.35 7.74 -1.72
C PHE A 170 -7.12 8.64 -1.88
N PHE A 171 -5.98 8.15 -1.42
CA PHE A 171 -4.68 8.76 -1.68
C PHE A 171 -3.67 7.69 -2.04
N LEU A 172 -2.76 8.03 -2.94
CA LEU A 172 -1.67 7.14 -3.35
C LEU A 172 -0.79 6.83 -2.14
N PHE A 173 -0.68 5.55 -1.77
CA PHE A 173 0.10 5.10 -0.62
C PHE A 173 1.42 4.47 -1.06
N LEU A 174 1.39 3.63 -2.10
CA LEU A 174 2.57 3.07 -2.77
C LEU A 174 2.42 3.29 -4.27
N GLU A 175 3.52 3.67 -4.93
CA GLU A 175 3.58 3.99 -6.36
C GLU A 175 4.62 3.08 -7.02
N ASP A 176 4.38 2.67 -8.27
CA ASP A 176 5.32 1.92 -9.11
C ASP A 176 5.84 0.61 -8.48
N MET A 177 4.96 -0.12 -7.80
CA MET A 177 5.31 -1.39 -7.15
C MET A 177 5.54 -2.49 -8.17
N ASP A 178 6.80 -2.79 -8.45
CA ASP A 178 7.20 -3.85 -9.39
C ASP A 178 6.88 -5.26 -8.87
N ILE A 179 5.94 -5.96 -9.50
CA ILE A 179 5.53 -7.33 -9.13
C ILE A 179 6.66 -8.34 -9.13
N THR A 180 7.70 -8.10 -9.94
CA THR A 180 8.85 -9.01 -10.02
C THR A 180 9.71 -8.96 -8.76
N LYS A 181 9.45 -7.98 -7.87
CA LYS A 181 10.18 -7.71 -6.64
C LYS A 181 9.35 -7.83 -5.37
N LEU A 182 8.11 -8.33 -5.44
CA LEU A 182 7.21 -8.37 -4.27
C LEU A 182 7.57 -9.42 -3.20
N ASP A 183 8.61 -10.23 -3.43
CA ASP A 183 9.06 -11.25 -2.46
C ASP A 183 10.28 -10.78 -1.66
N GLY A 184 10.20 -10.90 -0.32
CA GLY A 184 11.31 -10.72 0.62
C GLY A 184 12.18 -11.97 0.81
N ASP A 185 11.73 -13.13 0.32
CA ASP A 185 12.48 -14.38 0.37
C ASP A 185 13.28 -14.57 -0.92
N ILE A 186 14.60 -14.43 -0.79
CA ILE A 186 15.67 -14.49 -1.79
C ILE A 186 15.69 -15.82 -2.61
N GLN A 187 14.72 -16.72 -2.44
CA GLN A 187 14.71 -18.06 -3.06
C GLN A 187 13.51 -18.40 -3.94
N ARG A 188 12.54 -17.49 -4.14
CA ARG A 188 11.65 -17.65 -5.30
C ARG A 188 12.31 -17.06 -6.53
N ASN A 189 12.50 -17.93 -7.51
CA ASN A 189 13.04 -17.62 -8.82
C ASN A 189 12.37 -16.33 -9.33
N ILE A 190 13.16 -15.28 -9.59
CA ILE A 190 12.77 -13.93 -10.08
C ILE A 190 11.85 -13.97 -11.34
N ASN A 191 11.60 -15.16 -11.90
CA ASN A 191 10.88 -15.41 -13.14
C ASN A 191 9.47 -16.01 -12.98
N ALA A 192 8.89 -16.10 -11.78
CA ALA A 192 7.60 -16.78 -11.62
C ALA A 192 6.59 -15.94 -10.82
N ILE A 193 6.08 -14.86 -11.43
CA ILE A 193 4.76 -14.35 -11.07
C ILE A 193 3.76 -15.50 -11.33
N PRO A 194 3.01 -15.96 -10.30
CA PRO A 194 2.13 -17.11 -10.43
C PRO A 194 1.00 -16.85 -11.42
N ASN A 195 0.53 -17.90 -12.12
CA ASN A 195 -0.62 -17.76 -13.00
C ASN A 195 -1.92 -17.68 -12.19
N CYS A 196 -2.82 -16.80 -12.65
CA CYS A 196 -4.26 -16.79 -12.45
C CYS A 196 -4.87 -18.16 -12.11
N GLY A 197 -4.70 -19.12 -13.02
CA GLY A 197 -5.34 -20.42 -12.94
C GLY A 197 -4.70 -21.42 -11.99
N GLU A 198 -3.53 -21.14 -11.42
CA GLU A 198 -2.72 -22.14 -10.70
C GLU A 198 -2.71 -22.00 -9.17
N ALA A 199 -3.36 -20.97 -8.61
CA ALA A 199 -3.45 -20.78 -7.16
C ALA A 199 -4.88 -20.94 -6.65
N GLY A 200 -5.08 -22.01 -5.87
CA GLY A 200 -6.15 -22.24 -4.92
C GLY A 200 -5.55 -22.72 -3.60
#